data_AF-A0A849N9Y2-F1
#
_entry.id   AF-A0A849N9Y2-F1
#
_cell.length_a   1.000
_cell.length_b   1.000
_cell.length_c   1.000
_cell.angle_alpha   90.00
_cell.angle_beta   90.00
_cell.angle_gamma   90.00
#
_symmetry.space_group_name_H-M   'P 1'
#
loop_
_entity.id
_entity.type
_entity.pdbx_description
1 polymer ?
#
loop_
_entity_poly.entity_id
_entity_poly.type
_entity_poly.pdbx_seq_one_letter_code
_entity_poly.pdbx_strand_id
1 'polypeptide(L)'
;MTIDVLASTLNAATAIFGSLSAIAWVRSARFQVPAPPNVGLGGVLGGDVYDEDASGRRFDVLETLKGQSRWNSYAAWLAAGAAACQVAVAVRGFIDS
;
A
#
# COMPACT_ATOMS: atom_id res chain seq x y z
N MET A 1 26.08 15.56 -20.93
CA MET A 1 26.32 14.42 -20.01
C MET A 1 25.40 14.44 -18.78
N THR A 2 25.06 15.60 -18.21
CA THR A 2 24.22 15.68 -16.99
C THR A 2 22.73 15.37 -17.20
N ILE A 3 22.20 15.62 -18.40
CA ILE A 3 20.75 15.55 -18.69
C ILE A 3 20.24 14.11 -18.82
N ASP A 4 20.97 13.23 -19.53
CA ASP A 4 20.58 11.82 -19.67
C ASP A 4 20.71 11.05 -18.35
N VAL A 5 21.67 11.46 -17.52
CA VAL A 5 21.84 10.94 -16.16
C VAL A 5 20.62 11.30 -15.30
N LEU A 6 20.06 12.51 -15.43
CA LEU A 6 18.86 12.92 -14.70
C LEU A 6 17.64 12.07 -15.09
N ALA A 7 17.38 11.89 -16.39
CA ALA A 7 16.26 11.08 -16.85
C ALA A 7 16.40 9.61 -16.43
N SER A 8 17.61 9.05 -16.53
CA SER A 8 17.88 7.68 -16.06
C SER A 8 17.66 7.53 -14.55
N THR A 9 18.07 8.54 -13.77
CA THR A 9 17.84 8.57 -12.32
C THR A 9 16.36 8.62 -11.97
N LEU A 10 15.57 9.47 -12.65
CA LEU A 10 14.12 9.59 -12.42
C LEU A 10 13.37 8.32 -12.81
N ASN A 11 13.78 7.66 -13.90
CA ASN A 11 13.21 6.36 -14.29
C ASN A 11 13.54 5.27 -13.25
N ALA A 12 14.77 5.22 -12.75
CA ALA A 12 15.15 4.31 -11.68
C ALA A 12 14.34 4.58 -10.39
N ALA A 13 14.21 5.85 -10.00
CA ALA A 13 13.41 6.25 -8.84
C ALA A 13 11.94 5.84 -8.99
N THR A 14 11.36 6.04 -10.19
CA THR A 14 10.00 5.58 -10.52
C THR A 14 9.87 4.07 -10.31
N ALA A 15 10.80 3.28 -10.87
CA ALA A 15 10.75 1.82 -10.75
C ALA A 15 10.83 1.37 -9.29
N ILE A 16 11.69 2.01 -8.49
CA ILE A 16 11.85 1.73 -7.06
C ILE A 16 10.55 2.06 -6.31
N PHE A 17 10.04 3.29 -6.44
CA PHE A 17 8.81 3.71 -5.76
C PHE A 17 7.60 2.87 -6.17
N GLY A 18 7.46 2.57 -7.46
CA GLY A 18 6.40 1.69 -7.96
C GLY A 18 6.49 0.27 -7.38
N SER A 19 7.69 -0.29 -7.31
CA SER A 19 7.91 -1.62 -6.71
C SER A 19 7.59 -1.65 -5.22
N LEU A 20 8.04 -0.63 -4.48
CA LEU A 20 7.74 -0.51 -3.05
C LEU A 20 6.24 -0.31 -2.80
N SER A 21 5.57 0.47 -3.65
CA SER A 21 4.12 0.66 -3.61
C SER A 21 3.39 -0.68 -3.79
N ALA A 22 3.77 -1.47 -4.80
CA ALA A 22 3.19 -2.79 -5.03
C ALA A 22 3.39 -3.74 -3.84
N ILE A 23 4.59 -3.75 -3.23
CA ILE A 23 4.86 -4.55 -2.02
C ILE A 23 3.96 -4.12 -0.86
N ALA A 24 3.82 -2.80 -0.64
CA ALA A 24 2.98 -2.26 0.41
C ALA A 24 1.49 -2.60 0.19
N TRP A 25 1.01 -2.60 -1.06
CA TRP A 25 -0.33 -3.05 -1.40
C TRP A 25 -0.54 -4.54 -1.13
N VAL A 26 0.39 -5.41 -1.53
CA VAL A 26 0.29 -6.84 -1.25
C VAL A 26 0.31 -7.11 0.27
N ARG A 27 1.15 -6.37 1.01
CA ARG A 27 1.18 -6.40 2.48
C ARG A 27 -0.14 -5.95 3.09
N SER A 28 -0.74 -4.87 2.57
CA SER A 28 -2.07 -4.40 2.97
C SER A 28 -3.12 -5.48 2.75
N ALA A 29 -3.24 -6.02 1.53
CA ALA A 29 -4.27 -7.00 1.18
C ALA A 29 -4.20 -8.31 2.01
N ARG A 30 -3.01 -8.66 2.52
CA ARG A 30 -2.79 -9.86 3.33
C ARG A 30 -2.74 -9.59 4.83
N PHE A 31 -2.84 -8.34 5.26
CA PHE A 31 -2.80 -8.02 6.68
C PHE A 31 -4.09 -8.49 7.34
N GLN A 32 -3.95 -9.27 8.41
CA GLN A 32 -5.06 -9.82 9.18
C GLN A 32 -4.58 -10.00 10.63
N VAL A 33 -5.36 -9.50 11.58
CA VAL A 33 -5.06 -9.59 13.01
C VAL A 33 -5.88 -10.73 13.62
N PRO A 34 -5.25 -11.77 14.18
CA PRO A 34 -5.98 -12.86 14.82
C PRO A 34 -6.86 -12.36 15.96
N ALA A 35 -8.08 -12.89 16.07
CA ALA A 35 -8.95 -12.58 17.18
C ALA A 35 -8.43 -13.20 18.50
N PRO A 36 -8.69 -12.58 19.67
CA PRO A 36 -8.37 -13.17 20.96
C PRO A 36 -9.11 -14.50 21.18
N PRO A 37 -8.56 -15.43 21.99
CA PRO A 37 -9.27 -16.65 22.34
C PRO A 37 -10.57 -16.34 23.11
N ASN A 38 -11.63 -17.09 22.84
CA ASN A 38 -12.95 -17.03 23.50
C ASN A 38 -13.84 -15.81 23.18
N VAL A 39 -13.60 -15.10 22.08
CA VAL A 39 -14.53 -14.07 21.61
C VAL A 39 -15.62 -14.66 20.69
N GLY A 40 -16.86 -14.20 20.86
CA GLY A 40 -17.99 -14.55 19.98
C GLY A 40 -17.90 -13.83 18.63
N LEU A 41 -18.57 -14.37 17.62
CA LEU A 41 -18.74 -13.69 16.32
C LEU A 41 -19.74 -12.53 16.47
N GLY A 42 -19.47 -11.42 15.79
CA GLY A 42 -20.33 -10.23 15.82
C GLY A 42 -19.95 -9.21 16.89
N GLY A 43 -20.51 -8.01 16.75
CA GLY A 43 -20.24 -6.88 17.64
C GLY A 43 -20.79 -7.13 19.04
N VAL A 44 -19.90 -7.43 20.00
CA VAL A 44 -20.25 -7.31 21.41
C VAL A 44 -20.45 -5.82 21.70
N LEU A 45 -21.46 -5.46 22.49
CA LEU A 45 -21.82 -4.11 22.95
C LEU A 45 -20.66 -3.40 23.71
N GLY A 46 -19.57 -3.13 23.00
CA GLY A 46 -18.27 -2.73 23.54
C GLY A 46 -17.23 -2.31 22.49
N GLY A 47 -17.48 -2.57 21.20
CA GLY A 47 -16.71 -1.96 20.10
C GLY A 47 -15.89 -2.92 19.25
N ASP A 48 -15.72 -4.17 19.66
CA ASP A 48 -14.94 -5.15 18.92
C ASP A 48 -15.80 -5.92 17.92
N VAL A 49 -15.34 -5.99 16.66
CA VAL A 49 -16.01 -6.70 15.56
C VAL A 49 -15.11 -7.84 15.11
N TYR A 50 -15.56 -9.07 15.35
CA TYR A 50 -14.87 -10.29 14.94
C TYR A 50 -15.61 -10.98 13.80
N ASP A 51 -14.84 -11.47 12.84
CA ASP A 51 -15.33 -12.20 11.68
C ASP A 51 -14.46 -13.45 11.44
N GLU A 52 -14.91 -14.33 10.55
CA GLU A 52 -14.29 -15.61 10.25
C GLU A 52 -13.88 -15.66 8.78
N ASP A 53 -12.63 -16.04 8.51
CA ASP A 53 -12.18 -16.23 7.13
C ASP A 53 -12.70 -17.55 6.53
N ALA A 54 -12.49 -17.75 5.22
CA ALA A 54 -12.93 -18.96 4.53
C ALA A 54 -12.29 -20.27 5.07
N SER A 55 -11.26 -20.18 5.91
CA SER A 55 -10.61 -21.33 6.56
C SER A 55 -11.09 -21.57 7.99
N GLY A 56 -12.07 -20.79 8.46
CA GLY A 56 -12.61 -20.88 9.82
C GLY A 56 -11.79 -20.13 10.86
N ARG A 57 -10.79 -19.33 10.45
CA ARG A 57 -9.95 -18.57 11.39
C ARG A 57 -10.61 -17.24 11.70
N ARG A 58 -10.74 -16.97 13.00
CA ARG A 58 -11.31 -15.70 13.49
C ARG A 58 -10.28 -14.59 13.48
N PHE A 59 -10.72 -13.40 13.08
CA PHE A 59 -9.89 -12.20 13.04
C PHE A 59 -10.65 -10.98 13.56
N ASP A 60 -9.88 -10.01 14.07
CA ASP A 60 -10.39 -8.71 14.46
C ASP A 60 -10.53 -7.82 13.22
N VAL A 61 -11.75 -7.51 12.83
CA VAL A 61 -12.05 -6.73 11.62
C VAL A 61 -11.53 -5.31 11.76
N LEU A 62 -11.67 -4.67 12.92
CA LEU A 62 -11.29 -3.27 13.10
C LEU A 62 -9.78 -3.10 13.12
N GLU A 63 -9.06 -3.93 13.88
CA GLU A 63 -7.60 -3.88 13.90
C GLU A 63 -7.00 -4.31 12.55
N THR A 64 -7.63 -5.27 11.88
CA THR A 64 -7.28 -5.62 10.50
C THR A 64 -7.44 -4.42 9.57
N LEU A 65 -8.61 -3.78 9.52
CA LEU A 65 -8.86 -2.62 8.66
C LEU A 65 -7.93 -1.45 8.98
N LYS A 66 -7.62 -1.18 10.26
CA LYS A 66 -6.64 -0.16 10.65
C LYS A 66 -5.25 -0.47 10.08
N GLY A 67 -4.79 -1.72 10.19
CA GLY A 67 -3.50 -2.11 9.64
C GLY A 67 -3.48 -2.10 8.11
N GLN A 68 -4.54 -2.59 7.46
CA GLN A 68 -4.71 -2.52 6.01
C GLN A 68 -4.67 -1.06 5.52
N SER A 69 -5.37 -0.15 6.20
CA SER A 69 -5.40 1.28 5.89
C SER A 69 -4.02 1.93 6.01
N ARG A 70 -3.23 1.59 7.05
CA ARG A 70 -1.85 2.08 7.19
C ARG A 70 -0.96 1.65 6.02
N TRP A 71 -0.99 0.37 5.67
CA TRP A 71 -0.23 -0.15 4.52
C TRP A 71 -0.70 0.43 3.19
N ASN A 72 -2.01 0.63 3.02
CA ASN A 72 -2.57 1.26 1.83
C ASN A 72 -2.14 2.73 1.71
N SER A 73 -2.08 3.47 2.82
CA SER A 73 -1.55 4.84 2.85
C SER A 73 -0.09 4.88 2.40
N TYR A 74 0.77 3.98 2.91
CA TYR A 74 2.15 3.88 2.44
C TYR A 74 2.24 3.56 0.94
N ALA A 75 1.44 2.61 0.47
CA ALA A 75 1.41 2.27 -0.95
C ALA A 75 1.01 3.47 -1.82
N ALA A 76 -0.01 4.24 -1.40
CA ALA A 76 -0.48 5.42 -2.11
C ALA A 76 0.59 6.52 -2.16
N TRP A 77 1.28 6.79 -1.04
CA TRP A 77 2.38 7.76 -1.01
C TRP A 77 3.53 7.38 -1.95
N LEU A 78 3.90 6.09 -1.97
CA LEU A 78 4.94 5.58 -2.86
C LEU A 78 4.50 5.67 -4.33
N ALA A 79 3.26 5.32 -4.65
CA ALA A 79 2.71 5.45 -5.99
C ALA A 79 2.69 6.91 -6.47
N ALA A 80 2.31 7.84 -5.59
CA ALA A 80 2.32 9.27 -5.88
C ALA A 80 3.73 9.78 -6.18
N GLY A 81 4.74 9.33 -5.41
CA GLY A 81 6.15 9.63 -5.68
C GLY A 81 6.61 9.11 -7.04
N ALA A 82 6.27 7.87 -7.38
CA ALA A 82 6.57 7.29 -8.69
C ALA A 82 5.91 8.07 -9.83
N ALA A 83 4.63 8.44 -9.67
CA ALA A 83 3.89 9.22 -10.66
C ALA A 83 4.52 10.61 -10.87
N ALA A 84 4.94 11.29 -9.80
CA ALA A 84 5.62 12.58 -9.90
C ALA A 84 6.93 12.50 -10.69
N CYS A 85 7.75 11.46 -10.44
CA CYS A 85 8.97 11.22 -11.21
C CYS A 85 8.66 10.98 -12.70
N GLN A 86 7.62 10.18 -13.00
CA GLN A 86 7.20 9.94 -14.38
C GLN A 86 6.70 11.20 -15.10
N VAL A 87 5.90 12.03 -14.43
CA VAL A 87 5.45 13.30 -14.99
C VAL A 87 6.65 14.19 -15.36
N ALA A 88 7.67 14.27 -14.51
CA ALA A 88 8.88 15.04 -14.80
C ALA A 88 9.62 14.53 -16.04
N VAL A 89 9.72 13.20 -16.21
CA VAL A 89 10.33 12.59 -17.40
C VAL A 89 9.49 12.86 -18.65
N ALA A 90 8.16 12.75 -18.55
CA ALA A 90 7.25 12.98 -19.67
C ALA A 90 7.24 14.44 -20.15
N VAL A 91 7.17 15.40 -19.22
CA VAL A 91 7.23 16.84 -19.54
C VAL A 91 8.54 17.18 -20.24
N ARG A 92 9.66 16.60 -19.79
CA ARG A 92 10.94 16.78 -20.47
C ARG A 92 10.89 16.28 -21.92
N GLY A 93 10.38 15.07 -22.15
CA GLY A 93 10.24 14.52 -23.50
C GLY A 93 9.44 15.42 -24.44
N PHE A 94 8.41 16.09 -23.91
CA PHE A 94 7.61 17.06 -24.66
C PHE A 94 8.36 18.37 -24.98
N ILE A 95 9.24 18.85 -24.10
CA ILE A 95 10.04 20.07 -24.35
C ILE A 95 11.15 19.80 -25.38
N ASP A 96 11.72 18.60 -25.37
CA ASP A 96 12.84 18.21 -26.25
C ASP A 96 12.37 17.79 -27.67
N SER A 97 11.05 17.79 -27.95
CA SER A 97 10.46 17.42 -29.26
C SER A 97 10.05 18.62 -30.11
#